data_AF-A0A430B577-F1
#
_entry.id   AF-A0A430B577-F1
#
_cell.length_a   1.000
_cell.length_b   1.000
_cell.length_c   1.000
_cell.angle_alpha   90.00
_cell.angle_beta   90.00
_cell.angle_gamma   90.00
#
_symmetry.space_group_name_H-M   'P 1'
#
loop_
_entity.id
_entity.type
_entity.pdbx_description
1 polymer ?
#
loop_
_entity_poly.entity_id
_entity_poly.type
_entity_poly.pdbx_seq_one_letter_code
_entity_poly.pdbx_strand_id
1 'polypeptide(L)'
;MLSLALALILISIYNYKQQKLFERVLNYKEIKHYVIGYGYLLYLLIMLKEVIGFPRITYWIRALNVQGDIFDPNISLVPFGNGVLYSDYLNIIMFIPLGIILPLMWKKFHHFKYTVKYAFFLSLFIEVSQLFTRFRATDVNDLIMNTLGAIIGWLIYFIFSRLLLKFIQPIPLFTSSRFLSQEPKIYVLIAAVCTFLS
;
A
#
# COMPACT_ATOMS: atom_id res chain seq x y z
N MET A 1 -18.35 3.07 3.40
CA MET A 1 -19.03 1.86 2.88
C MET A 1 -19.02 1.81 1.35
N LEU A 2 -19.42 2.88 0.65
CA LEU A 2 -19.40 2.92 -0.82
C LEU A 2 -18.01 2.68 -1.44
N SER A 3 -16.96 3.33 -0.92
CA SER A 3 -15.58 3.16 -1.41
C SER A 3 -15.04 1.75 -1.25
N LEU A 4 -15.35 1.09 -0.14
CA LEU A 4 -14.99 -0.31 0.10
C LEU A 4 -15.70 -1.22 -0.91
N ALA A 5 -17.00 -1.05 -1.11
CA ALA A 5 -17.76 -1.84 -2.08
C ALA A 5 -17.22 -1.66 -3.50
N LEU A 6 -16.95 -0.41 -3.91
CA LEU A 6 -16.37 -0.11 -5.22
C LEU A 6 -14.99 -0.76 -5.40
N ALA A 7 -14.10 -0.65 -4.41
CA ALA A 7 -12.78 -1.26 -4.45
C ALA A 7 -12.86 -2.79 -4.57
N LEU A 8 -13.76 -3.42 -3.82
CA LEU A 8 -13.99 -4.87 -3.89
C LEU A 8 -14.54 -5.31 -5.25
N ILE A 9 -15.44 -4.54 -5.86
CA ILE A 9 -15.95 -4.83 -7.22
C ILE A 9 -14.82 -4.72 -8.25
N LEU A 10 -14.06 -3.63 -8.23
CA LEU A 10 -12.97 -3.40 -9.18
C LEU A 10 -11.89 -4.48 -9.10
N ILE A 11 -11.46 -4.84 -7.89
CA ILE A 11 -10.46 -5.88 -7.72
C ILE A 11 -11.02 -7.26 -8.08
N SER A 12 -12.29 -7.53 -7.81
CA SER A 12 -12.93 -8.80 -8.19
C SER A 12 -12.96 -8.98 -9.71
N ILE A 13 -13.31 -7.92 -10.45
CA ILE A 13 -13.30 -7.92 -11.92
C ILE A 13 -11.88 -8.15 -12.44
N TYR A 14 -10.88 -7.47 -11.86
CA TYR A 14 -9.48 -7.63 -12.24
C TYR A 14 -8.98 -9.06 -11.97
N ASN A 15 -9.20 -9.57 -10.75
CA ASN A 15 -8.79 -10.91 -10.32
C ASN A 15 -9.48 -12.00 -11.14
N TYR A 16 -10.78 -11.85 -11.45
CA TYR A 16 -11.50 -12.80 -12.30
C TYR A 16 -10.91 -12.86 -13.72
N LYS A 17 -10.59 -11.71 -14.33
CA LYS A 17 -9.94 -11.67 -15.65
C LYS A 17 -8.56 -12.36 -15.63
N GLN A 18 -7.78 -12.13 -14.57
CA GLN A 18 -6.49 -12.80 -14.39
C GLN A 18 -6.65 -14.31 -14.22
N GLN A 19 -7.56 -14.73 -13.35
CA GLN A 19 -7.80 -16.15 -13.08
C GLN A 19 -8.25 -16.90 -14.33
N LYS A 20 -9.14 -16.30 -15.13
CA LYS A 20 -9.58 -16.87 -16.41
C LYS A 20 -8.45 -16.99 -17.43
N LEU A 21 -7.52 -16.03 -17.45
CA LEU A 21 -6.32 -16.12 -18.29
C LEU A 21 -5.41 -17.26 -17.85
N PHE A 22 -5.20 -17.43 -16.53
CA PHE A 22 -4.39 -18.52 -15.98
C PHE A 22 -4.98 -19.90 -16.25
N GLU A 23 -6.29 -20.08 -16.04
CA GLU A 23 -6.97 -21.33 -16.39
C GLU A 23 -6.81 -21.66 -17.87
N ARG A 24 -6.96 -20.65 -18.75
CA ARG A 24 -6.85 -20.85 -20.21
C ARG A 24 -5.44 -21.23 -20.65
N VAL A 25 -4.40 -20.57 -20.13
CA VAL A 25 -3.02 -20.72 -20.63
C VAL A 25 -2.28 -21.87 -19.91
N LEU A 26 -2.60 -22.13 -18.65
CA LEU A 26 -1.78 -22.97 -17.77
C LEU A 26 -2.58 -24.07 -17.06
N ASN A 27 -3.90 -24.12 -17.25
CA ASN A 27 -4.80 -25.08 -16.57
C ASN A 27 -4.62 -25.07 -15.03
N TYR A 28 -4.40 -23.88 -14.46
CA TYR A 28 -4.05 -23.69 -13.06
C TYR A 28 -4.98 -22.68 -12.38
N LYS A 29 -5.35 -22.95 -11.11
CA LYS A 29 -6.25 -22.10 -10.33
C LYS A 29 -5.66 -21.67 -9.00
N GLU A 30 -5.43 -20.36 -8.88
CA GLU A 30 -4.63 -19.79 -7.79
C GLU A 30 -5.45 -19.05 -6.74
N ILE A 31 -6.18 -19.79 -5.91
CA ILE A 31 -7.10 -19.22 -4.92
C ILE A 31 -6.36 -18.48 -3.80
N LYS A 32 -5.23 -19.01 -3.33
CA LYS A 32 -4.50 -18.47 -2.18
C LYS A 32 -4.02 -17.04 -2.44
N HIS A 33 -3.44 -16.78 -3.61
CA HIS A 33 -3.01 -15.43 -4.00
C HIS A 33 -4.15 -14.41 -3.91
N TYR A 34 -5.34 -14.74 -4.45
CA TYR A 34 -6.45 -13.78 -4.43
C TYR A 34 -6.99 -13.54 -3.03
N VAL A 35 -7.05 -14.56 -2.16
CA VAL A 35 -7.46 -14.38 -0.76
C VAL A 35 -6.51 -13.43 -0.04
N ILE A 36 -5.19 -13.61 -0.19
CA ILE A 36 -4.20 -12.71 0.38
C ILE A 36 -4.32 -11.31 -0.26
N GLY A 37 -4.58 -11.23 -1.56
CA GLY A 37 -4.81 -9.98 -2.29
C GLY A 37 -6.00 -9.17 -1.77
N TYR A 38 -7.13 -9.81 -1.46
CA TYR A 38 -8.25 -9.12 -0.79
C TYR A 38 -7.85 -8.60 0.59
N GLY A 39 -7.09 -9.38 1.37
CA GLY A 39 -6.53 -8.92 2.65
C GLY A 39 -5.61 -7.71 2.48
N TYR A 40 -4.74 -7.72 1.47
CA TYR A 40 -3.87 -6.59 1.12
C TYR A 40 -4.67 -5.34 0.74
N LEU A 41 -5.72 -5.49 -0.08
CA LEU A 41 -6.59 -4.38 -0.45
C LEU A 41 -7.29 -3.76 0.77
N LEU A 42 -7.84 -4.60 1.66
CA LEU A 42 -8.49 -4.15 2.89
C LEU A 42 -7.52 -3.39 3.78
N TYR A 43 -6.31 -3.93 3.95
CA TYR A 43 -5.21 -3.26 4.65
C TYR A 43 -4.93 -1.87 4.05
N LEU A 44 -4.76 -1.76 2.73
CA LEU A 44 -4.51 -0.48 2.07
C LEU A 44 -5.66 0.53 2.27
N LEU A 45 -6.92 0.07 2.18
CA LEU A 45 -8.09 0.94 2.37
C LEU A 45 -8.16 1.48 3.80
N ILE A 46 -7.95 0.63 4.80
CA ILE A 46 -7.95 1.05 6.21
C ILE A 46 -6.79 2.01 6.45
N MET A 47 -5.58 1.66 6.00
CA MET A 47 -4.39 2.48 6.15
C MET A 47 -4.57 3.87 5.53
N LEU A 48 -5.00 3.96 4.26
CA LEU A 48 -5.15 5.24 3.57
C LEU A 48 -6.29 6.08 4.16
N LYS A 49 -7.44 5.46 4.46
CA LYS A 49 -8.66 6.18 4.83
C LYS A 49 -8.73 6.54 6.31
N GLU A 50 -8.41 5.60 7.18
CA GLU A 50 -8.67 5.71 8.63
C GLU A 50 -7.42 6.11 9.42
N VAL A 51 -6.21 5.77 8.95
CA VAL A 51 -4.97 6.01 9.70
C VAL A 51 -4.23 7.23 9.17
N ILE A 52 -3.83 7.21 7.90
CA ILE A 52 -2.98 8.23 7.29
C ILE A 52 -3.74 9.53 7.01
N GLY A 53 -5.01 9.43 6.65
CA GLY A 53 -5.79 10.59 6.22
C GLY A 53 -5.43 11.05 4.82
N PHE A 54 -5.43 10.11 3.87
CA PHE A 54 -5.29 10.40 2.44
C PHE A 54 -6.38 11.38 1.95
N PRO A 55 -6.10 12.23 0.94
CA PRO A 55 -7.08 13.22 0.46
C PRO A 55 -8.41 12.59 0.05
N ARG A 56 -9.50 13.33 0.33
CA ARG A 56 -10.87 12.96 -0.03
C ARG A 56 -11.55 14.09 -0.79
N ILE A 57 -12.26 13.75 -1.86
CA ILE A 57 -12.99 14.71 -2.69
C ILE A 57 -14.07 15.43 -1.89
N THR A 58 -14.68 14.75 -0.91
CA THR A 58 -15.64 15.35 0.01
C THR A 58 -15.03 16.48 0.84
N TYR A 59 -13.76 16.36 1.22
CA TYR A 59 -13.03 17.43 1.91
C TYR A 59 -12.59 18.55 0.96
N TRP A 60 -12.21 18.24 -0.28
CA TRP A 60 -11.91 19.26 -1.27
C TRP A 60 -13.12 20.13 -1.59
N ILE A 61 -14.29 19.51 -1.83
CA ILE A 61 -15.54 20.25 -2.08
C ILE A 61 -15.86 21.17 -0.89
N ARG A 62 -15.69 20.67 0.34
CA ARG A 62 -15.88 21.50 1.55
C ARG A 62 -14.86 22.64 1.63
N ALA A 63 -13.59 22.38 1.35
CA ALA A 63 -12.55 23.40 1.39
C ALA A 63 -12.80 24.52 0.36
N LEU A 64 -13.15 24.15 -0.88
CA LEU A 64 -13.49 25.09 -1.94
C LEU A 64 -14.70 25.95 -1.59
N ASN A 65 -15.74 25.36 -0.99
CA ASN A 65 -16.96 26.09 -0.64
C ASN A 65 -16.79 27.06 0.54
N VAL A 66 -15.81 26.83 1.42
CA VAL A 66 -15.62 27.67 2.63
C VAL A 66 -14.54 28.73 2.42
N GLN A 67 -13.40 28.38 1.81
CA GLN A 67 -12.21 29.26 1.77
C GLN A 67 -11.57 29.41 0.39
N GLY A 68 -11.99 28.64 -0.61
CA GLY A 68 -11.57 28.81 -2.00
C GLY A 68 -10.23 28.18 -2.41
N ASP A 69 -9.46 27.57 -1.50
CA ASP A 69 -8.22 26.86 -1.83
C ASP A 69 -8.17 25.44 -1.24
N ILE A 70 -7.61 24.51 -2.01
CA ILE A 70 -7.35 23.11 -1.66
C ILE A 70 -5.87 22.86 -1.34
N PHE A 71 -4.97 23.74 -1.81
CA PHE A 71 -3.54 23.63 -1.61
C PHE A 71 -3.15 24.40 -0.34
N ASP A 72 -2.76 23.68 0.69
CA ASP A 72 -2.38 24.25 1.99
C ASP A 72 -1.10 23.55 2.47
N PRO A 73 0.05 23.86 1.84
CA PRO A 73 1.29 23.12 2.07
C PRO A 73 1.85 23.44 3.45
N ASN A 74 1.65 22.54 4.40
CA ASN A 74 2.39 22.52 5.67
C ASN A 74 3.48 21.45 5.57
N ILE A 75 4.74 21.87 5.44
CA ILE A 75 5.85 20.96 5.13
C ILE A 75 6.91 20.99 6.23
N SER A 76 7.18 19.83 6.82
CA SER A 76 8.30 19.60 7.74
C SER A 76 9.40 18.82 7.02
N LEU A 77 10.49 19.50 6.65
CA LEU A 77 11.64 18.88 5.96
C LEU A 77 12.82 18.58 6.88
N VAL A 78 12.80 19.04 8.12
CA VAL A 78 13.88 18.80 9.08
C VAL A 78 13.61 17.47 9.79
N PRO A 79 14.38 16.41 9.48
CA PRO A 79 14.15 15.11 10.09
C PRO A 79 14.40 15.20 11.59
N PHE A 80 13.43 14.73 12.37
CA PHE A 80 13.45 14.65 13.84
C PHE A 80 13.79 15.97 14.54
N GLY A 81 13.43 17.11 13.94
CA GLY A 81 13.67 18.44 14.52
C GLY A 81 13.04 18.62 15.91
N ASN A 82 11.90 17.96 16.15
CA ASN A 82 11.21 17.92 17.45
C ASN A 82 11.48 16.61 18.22
N GLY A 83 12.48 15.83 17.82
CA GLY A 83 12.71 14.46 18.28
C GLY A 83 11.82 13.43 17.59
N VAL A 84 11.81 12.21 18.14
CA VAL A 84 10.93 11.11 17.70
C VAL A 84 9.66 11.13 18.54
N LEU A 85 8.51 11.25 17.88
CA LEU A 85 7.20 11.37 18.50
C LEU A 85 6.49 10.00 18.53
N TYR A 86 5.41 9.90 19.31
CA TYR A 86 4.59 8.69 19.36
C TYR A 86 4.01 8.32 17.98
N SER A 87 3.64 9.32 17.16
CA SER A 87 3.14 9.14 15.79
C SER A 87 4.14 8.43 14.88
N ASP A 88 5.44 8.68 15.08
CA ASP A 88 6.51 8.06 14.27
C ASP A 88 6.54 6.54 14.46
N TYR A 89 6.36 6.08 15.70
CA TYR A 89 6.27 4.64 15.98
C TYR A 89 5.01 4.00 15.38
N LEU A 90 3.89 4.73 15.34
CA LEU A 90 2.68 4.24 14.68
C LEU A 90 2.88 4.07 13.17
N ASN A 91 3.64 4.99 12.54
CA ASN A 91 4.00 4.90 11.14
C ASN A 91 4.85 3.66 10.83
N ILE A 92 5.81 3.33 11.70
CA ILE A 92 6.54 2.06 11.65
C ILE A 92 5.57 0.87 11.70
N ILE A 93 4.73 0.80 12.74
CA ILE A 93 3.81 -0.32 12.96
C ILE A 93 2.87 -0.51 11.77
N MET A 94 2.37 0.59 11.22
CA MET A 94 1.48 0.60 10.08
C MET A 94 2.13 0.00 8.82
N PHE A 95 3.42 0.24 8.57
CA PHE A 95 4.12 -0.26 7.37
C PHE A 95 4.75 -1.65 7.55
N ILE A 96 4.80 -2.20 8.76
CA ILE A 96 5.26 -3.60 8.99
C ILE A 96 4.44 -4.60 8.16
N PRO A 97 3.09 -4.61 8.18
CA PRO A 97 2.29 -5.50 7.34
C PRO A 97 2.63 -5.39 5.84
N LEU A 98 2.87 -4.17 5.33
CA LEU A 98 3.28 -3.97 3.93
C LEU A 98 4.60 -4.71 3.63
N GLY A 99 5.60 -4.57 4.51
CA GLY A 99 6.89 -5.22 4.38
C GLY A 99 6.82 -6.76 4.39
N ILE A 100 5.82 -7.33 5.07
CA ILE A 100 5.57 -8.78 5.12
C ILE A 100 4.81 -9.25 3.88
N ILE A 101 3.73 -8.56 3.50
CA ILE A 101 2.81 -9.00 2.44
C ILE A 101 3.47 -8.96 1.06
N LEU A 102 4.27 -7.93 0.78
CA LEU A 102 4.93 -7.75 -0.52
C LEU A 102 5.76 -8.98 -0.95
N PRO A 103 6.76 -9.46 -0.17
CA PRO A 103 7.50 -10.65 -0.51
C PRO A 103 6.70 -11.95 -0.34
N LEU A 104 5.59 -11.96 0.41
CA LEU A 104 4.70 -13.12 0.50
C LEU A 104 3.92 -13.35 -0.81
N MET A 105 3.51 -12.26 -1.48
CA MET A 105 2.69 -12.34 -2.70
C MET A 105 3.50 -12.30 -3.99
N TRP A 106 4.56 -11.49 -4.07
CA TRP A 106 5.31 -11.31 -5.33
C TRP A 106 6.81 -11.57 -5.18
N LYS A 107 7.31 -12.49 -6.01
CA LYS A 107 8.72 -12.93 -6.01
C LYS A 107 9.72 -11.79 -6.13
N LYS A 108 9.38 -10.73 -6.87
CA LYS A 108 10.25 -9.54 -7.02
C LYS A 108 10.64 -8.95 -5.66
N PHE A 109 9.73 -8.92 -4.69
CA PHE A 109 9.98 -8.35 -3.36
C PHE A 109 10.77 -9.28 -2.43
N HIS A 110 11.07 -10.52 -2.85
CA HIS A 110 12.05 -11.36 -2.15
C HIS A 110 13.44 -10.70 -2.13
N HIS A 111 13.75 -9.81 -3.07
CA HIS A 111 14.91 -8.95 -2.95
C HIS A 111 14.53 -7.69 -2.17
N PHE A 112 15.13 -7.53 -1.00
CA PHE A 112 14.99 -6.40 -0.08
C PHE A 112 14.89 -5.03 -0.77
N LYS A 113 15.77 -4.76 -1.75
CA LYS A 113 15.81 -3.49 -2.49
C LYS A 113 14.47 -3.09 -3.13
N TYR A 114 13.67 -4.05 -3.60
CA TYR A 114 12.39 -3.72 -4.24
C TYR A 114 11.31 -3.40 -3.21
N THR A 115 11.34 -4.02 -2.04
CA THR A 115 10.42 -3.74 -0.93
C THR A 115 10.67 -2.34 -0.38
N VAL A 116 11.94 -2.00 -0.12
CA VAL A 116 12.33 -0.66 0.34
C VAL A 116 11.93 0.41 -0.67
N LYS A 117 12.27 0.22 -1.95
CA LYS A 117 11.89 1.18 -3.01
C LYS A 117 10.37 1.35 -3.08
N TYR A 118 9.61 0.26 -3.03
CA TYR A 118 8.16 0.34 -3.11
C TYR A 118 7.56 1.06 -1.90
N ALA A 119 8.00 0.75 -0.69
CA ALA A 119 7.55 1.42 0.53
C ALA A 119 7.89 2.91 0.53
N PHE A 120 9.13 3.26 0.16
CA PHE A 120 9.56 4.65 0.03
C PHE A 120 8.70 5.43 -0.95
N PHE A 121 8.50 4.92 -2.18
CA PHE A 121 7.68 5.62 -3.18
C PHE A 121 6.19 5.65 -2.83
N LEU A 122 5.67 4.62 -2.14
CA LEU A 122 4.30 4.64 -1.65
C LEU A 122 4.12 5.71 -0.56
N SER A 123 5.03 5.78 0.41
CA SER A 123 5.00 6.80 1.44
C SER A 123 5.19 8.19 0.84
N LEU A 124 6.12 8.38 -0.11
CA LEU A 124 6.30 9.65 -0.80
C LEU A 124 5.03 10.07 -1.57
N PHE A 125 4.36 9.12 -2.24
CA PHE A 125 3.09 9.37 -2.91
C PHE A 125 2.02 9.85 -1.92
N ILE A 126 1.95 9.25 -0.74
CA ILE A 126 1.04 9.64 0.33
C ILE A 126 1.36 11.06 0.82
N GLU A 127 2.61 11.32 1.18
CA GLU A 127 3.10 12.63 1.65
C GLU A 127 2.78 13.74 0.65
N VAL A 128 3.10 13.53 -0.63
CA VAL A 128 2.81 14.50 -1.71
C VAL A 128 1.31 14.71 -1.88
N SER A 129 0.50 13.66 -1.71
CA SER A 129 -0.95 13.79 -1.80
C SER A 129 -1.53 14.65 -0.66
N GLN A 130 -0.94 14.57 0.54
CA GLN A 130 -1.39 15.33 1.71
C GLN A 130 -1.13 16.84 1.61
N LEU A 131 -0.27 17.31 0.69
CA LEU A 131 -0.14 18.75 0.36
C LEU A 131 -1.46 19.39 -0.09
N PHE A 132 -2.38 18.56 -0.62
CA PHE A 132 -3.72 18.96 -1.03
C PHE A 132 -4.77 18.63 0.04
N THR A 133 -4.36 18.36 1.28
CA THR A 133 -5.25 18.08 2.41
C THR A 133 -5.00 19.09 3.51
N ARG A 134 -5.97 19.98 3.71
CA ARG A 134 -5.94 20.98 4.78
C ARG A 134 -5.76 20.32 6.15
N PHE A 135 -4.99 20.96 7.03
CA PHE A 135 -4.65 20.48 8.39
C PHE A 135 -3.78 19.22 8.44
N ARG A 136 -3.25 18.75 7.31
CA ARG A 136 -2.20 17.73 7.29
C ARG A 136 -0.87 18.40 7.01
N ALA A 137 0.15 17.96 7.74
CA ALA A 137 1.52 18.30 7.43
C ALA A 137 2.12 17.14 6.64
N THR A 138 2.86 17.46 5.59
CA THR A 138 3.77 16.54 4.94
C THR A 138 5.07 16.54 5.74
N ASP A 139 5.47 15.37 6.25
CA ASP A 139 6.65 15.24 7.12
C ASP A 139 7.65 14.23 6.55
N VAL A 140 8.91 14.63 6.45
CA VAL A 140 10.01 13.73 6.11
C VAL A 140 10.15 12.59 7.14
N ASN A 141 9.74 12.81 8.39
CA ASN A 141 9.73 11.78 9.42
C ASN A 141 8.80 10.63 9.05
N ASP A 142 7.59 10.93 8.56
CA ASP A 142 6.61 9.93 8.15
C ASP A 142 7.17 9.07 7.00
N LEU A 143 7.83 9.71 6.01
CA LEU A 143 8.52 9.02 4.92
C LEU A 143 9.60 8.05 5.43
N ILE A 144 10.43 8.48 6.37
CA ILE A 144 11.50 7.66 6.96
C ILE A 144 10.91 6.52 7.79
N MET A 145 9.95 6.81 8.65
CA MET A 145 9.35 5.88 9.61
C MET A 145 8.52 4.80 8.92
N ASN A 146 7.74 5.17 7.90
CA ASN A 146 7.03 4.22 7.05
C ASN A 146 8.01 3.31 6.30
N THR A 147 9.08 3.86 5.74
CA THR A 147 10.12 3.06 5.06
C THR A 147 10.79 2.09 6.03
N LEU A 148 11.07 2.52 7.26
CA LEU A 148 11.63 1.68 8.33
C LEU A 148 10.67 0.57 8.75
N GLY A 149 9.37 0.85 8.87
CA GLY A 149 8.33 -0.15 9.11
C GLY A 149 8.35 -1.26 8.07
N ALA A 150 8.43 -0.90 6.79
CA ALA A 150 8.51 -1.88 5.70
C ALA A 150 9.82 -2.70 5.73
N ILE A 151 10.95 -2.08 6.13
CA ILE A 151 12.22 -2.78 6.35
C ILE A 151 12.06 -3.84 7.44
N ILE A 152 11.48 -3.47 8.59
CA ILE A 152 11.24 -4.38 9.71
C ILE A 152 10.30 -5.51 9.28
N GLY A 153 9.20 -5.20 8.61
CA GLY A 153 8.28 -6.19 8.07
C GLY A 153 8.94 -7.18 7.11
N TRP A 154 9.83 -6.70 6.24
CA TRP A 154 10.58 -7.57 5.33
C TRP A 154 11.55 -8.49 6.09
N LEU A 155 12.23 -7.97 7.12
CA LEU A 155 13.11 -8.79 7.97
C LEU A 155 12.33 -9.87 8.71
N ILE A 156 11.13 -9.54 9.22
CA ILE A 156 10.21 -10.53 9.82
C ILE A 156 9.88 -11.61 8.78
N TYR A 157 9.43 -11.24 7.58
CA TYR A 157 9.20 -12.21 6.51
C TYR A 157 10.44 -13.08 6.22
N PHE A 158 11.63 -12.48 6.15
CA PHE A 158 12.87 -13.19 5.83
C PHE A 158 13.25 -14.22 6.91
N ILE A 159 13.14 -13.85 8.18
CA ILE A 159 13.41 -14.76 9.31
C ILE A 159 12.39 -15.90 9.32
N PHE A 160 11.10 -15.58 9.23
CA PHE A 160 10.03 -16.59 9.21
C PHE A 160 10.13 -17.52 8.00
N SER A 161 10.46 -16.98 6.82
CA SER A 161 10.58 -17.80 5.61
C SER A 161 11.75 -18.78 5.68
N ARG A 162 12.86 -18.40 6.32
CA ARG A 162 14.00 -19.31 6.54
C ARG A 162 13.76 -20.33 7.64
N LEU A 163 13.07 -19.96 8.72
CA LEU A 163 12.88 -20.82 9.89
C LEU A 163 11.67 -21.75 9.76
N LEU A 164 10.55 -21.27 9.21
CA LEU A 164 9.25 -21.93 9.26
C LEU A 164 8.70 -22.32 7.88
N LEU A 165 9.11 -21.64 6.80
CA LEU A 165 8.50 -21.78 5.48
C LEU A 165 9.42 -22.44 4.44
N LYS A 166 10.16 -23.50 4.79
CA LYS A 166 10.77 -24.42 3.80
C LYS A 166 9.76 -24.96 2.76
N PHE A 167 8.45 -24.86 3.05
CA PHE A 167 7.35 -25.46 2.29
C PHE A 167 6.50 -24.47 1.48
N ILE A 168 6.67 -23.15 1.62
CA ILE A 168 5.99 -22.20 0.72
C ILE A 168 6.89 -21.99 -0.48
N GLN A 169 6.80 -22.89 -1.45
CA GLN A 169 7.40 -22.64 -2.74
C GLN A 169 6.75 -21.36 -3.31
N PRO A 170 7.55 -20.37 -3.76
CA PRO A 170 6.99 -19.21 -4.45
C PRO A 170 6.19 -19.72 -5.65
N ILE A 171 4.94 -19.26 -5.76
CA ILE A 171 4.00 -19.72 -6.79
C ILE A 171 4.70 -19.62 -8.16
N PRO A 172 4.83 -20.74 -8.94
CA PRO A 172 5.70 -20.85 -10.13
C PRO A 172 5.46 -19.81 -11.23
N LEU A 173 4.32 -19.13 -11.18
CA LEU A 173 3.83 -18.25 -12.22
C LEU A 173 4.17 -16.77 -12.04
N PHE A 174 4.49 -16.35 -10.81
CA PHE A 174 4.86 -14.95 -10.50
C PHE A 174 6.22 -14.55 -11.07
N THR A 175 6.93 -15.52 -11.65
CA THR A 175 8.29 -15.39 -12.15
C THR A 175 8.41 -14.71 -13.51
N SER A 176 7.39 -14.79 -14.37
CA SER A 176 7.57 -14.53 -15.82
C SER A 176 6.61 -13.51 -16.44
N SER A 177 5.49 -13.17 -15.79
CA SER A 177 4.51 -12.23 -16.33
C SER A 177 4.84 -10.78 -15.95
N ARG A 178 5.14 -9.94 -16.95
CA ARG A 178 5.29 -8.48 -16.79
C ARG A 178 4.05 -7.85 -16.15
N PHE A 179 2.88 -8.45 -16.38
CA PHE A 179 1.59 -7.99 -15.83
C PHE A 179 1.51 -8.19 -14.31
N LEU A 180 1.87 -9.37 -13.82
CA LEU A 180 1.91 -9.68 -12.37
C LEU A 180 2.92 -8.82 -11.62
N SER A 181 3.98 -8.35 -12.28
CA SER A 181 4.96 -7.44 -11.67
C SER A 181 4.39 -6.04 -11.33
N GLN A 182 3.29 -5.63 -11.98
CA GLN A 182 2.62 -4.35 -11.75
C GLN A 182 1.41 -4.47 -10.83
N GLU A 183 0.97 -5.69 -10.53
CA GLU A 183 -0.20 -5.97 -9.72
C GLU A 183 -0.23 -5.21 -8.37
N PRO A 184 0.85 -5.12 -7.57
CA PRO A 184 0.82 -4.35 -6.32
C PRO A 184 0.44 -2.88 -6.53
N LYS A 185 0.82 -2.30 -7.68
CA LYS A 185 0.47 -0.92 -8.02
C LYS A 185 -1.01 -0.77 -8.35
N ILE A 186 -1.62 -1.82 -8.92
CA ILE A 186 -3.06 -1.83 -9.23
C ILE A 186 -3.88 -1.83 -7.95
N TYR A 187 -3.46 -2.62 -6.94
CA TYR A 187 -4.07 -2.58 -5.60
C TYR A 187 -3.99 -1.18 -4.98
N VAL A 188 -2.82 -0.54 -5.00
CA VAL A 188 -2.65 0.84 -4.50
C VAL A 188 -3.49 1.83 -5.29
N LEU A 189 -3.52 1.73 -6.63
CA LEU A 189 -4.31 2.62 -7.47
C LEU A 189 -5.81 2.51 -7.15
N ILE A 190 -6.33 1.28 -7.07
CA ILE A 190 -7.75 1.05 -6.71
C ILE A 190 -8.03 1.61 -5.31
N ALA A 191 -7.17 1.32 -4.33
CA ALA A 191 -7.35 1.79 -2.96
C ALA A 191 -7.31 3.33 -2.88
N ALA A 192 -6.35 3.97 -3.53
CA ALA A 192 -6.19 5.42 -3.56
C ALA A 192 -7.37 6.12 -4.25
N VAL A 193 -7.79 5.64 -5.44
CA VAL A 193 -8.93 6.21 -6.16
C VAL A 193 -10.22 6.03 -5.37
N CYS A 194 -10.49 4.84 -4.83
CA CYS A 194 -11.70 4.60 -4.05
C CYS A 194 -11.71 5.39 -2.74
N THR A 195 -10.56 5.57 -2.10
CA THR A 195 -10.43 6.42 -0.91
C THR A 195 -10.65 7.88 -1.26
N PHE A 196 -10.04 8.36 -2.35
CA PHE A 196 -10.21 9.73 -2.81
C PHE A 196 -11.67 10.07 -3.16
N LEU A 197 -12.39 9.15 -3.79
CA LEU A 197 -13.81 9.34 -4.13
C LEU A 197 -14.77 9.25 -2.93
N SER A 198 -14.27 8.91 -1.73
CA SER A 198 -15.09 8.75 -0.52
C SER A 198 -15.32 10.05 0.25
#